data_AF-A0A3A0CJ98-F1
#
_entry.id   AF-A0A3A0CJ98-F1
#
_cell.length_a   1.000
_cell.length_b   1.000
_cell.length_c   1.000
_cell.angle_alpha   90.00
_cell.angle_beta   90.00
_cell.angle_gamma   90.00
#
_symmetry.space_group_name_H-M   'P 1'
#
loop_
_entity.id
_entity.type
_entity.pdbx_description
1 polymer ?
#
loop_
_entity_poly.entity_id
_entity_poly.type
_entity_poly.pdbx_seq_one_letter_code
_entity_poly.pdbx_strand_id
1 'polypeptide(L)'
;MGAKILYDRTNSRRVRRGAFTLAEALLSATVLAVISASATLPFVAGVQQNQEAARLERAVAMGEAMMEEIMGRPFFTPSDRTPSPGPDAGKTRENFDNIDDFHGYAESAGTARNFKNVVIADSSTGGLWRSALVEYVTFPNQSAGDTNSFVRVTVQVFDGTTPLVSFTRIASRED
;
A
#
# COMPACT_ATOMS: atom_id res chain seq x y z
N MET A 1 72.93 18.22 51.13
CA MET A 1 71.57 18.50 50.59
C MET A 1 71.76 19.31 49.31
N GLY A 2 71.65 18.82 48.09
CA GLY A 2 71.06 17.58 47.58
C GLY A 2 69.79 17.88 46.79
N ALA A 3 69.91 18.37 45.55
CA ALA A 3 68.84 18.35 44.56
C ALA A 3 69.41 18.41 43.14
N LYS A 4 69.63 17.24 42.54
CA LYS A 4 70.01 17.06 41.14
C LYS A 4 68.71 16.92 40.34
N ILE A 5 68.28 17.98 39.66
CA ILE A 5 67.07 17.99 38.83
C ILE A 5 67.37 17.18 37.56
N LEU A 6 66.87 15.95 37.51
CA LEU A 6 66.84 15.10 36.33
C LEU A 6 65.77 15.63 35.38
N TYR A 7 66.18 16.18 34.24
CA TYR A 7 65.29 16.44 33.11
C TYR A 7 64.87 15.09 32.49
N ASP A 8 63.62 14.70 32.71
CA ASP A 8 62.99 13.63 31.95
C ASP A 8 62.76 14.10 30.51
N ARG A 9 63.55 13.57 29.57
CA ARG A 9 63.34 13.76 28.14
C ARG A 9 62.20 12.85 27.70
N THR A 10 60.96 13.35 27.75
CA THR A 10 59.83 12.72 27.07
C THR A 10 60.11 12.68 25.57
N ASN A 11 60.56 11.51 25.09
CA ASN A 11 60.84 11.25 23.70
C ASN A 11 59.52 11.17 22.92
N SER A 12 59.04 12.31 22.42
CA SER A 12 57.92 12.39 21.49
C SER A 12 58.32 11.71 20.19
N ARG A 13 58.09 10.39 20.08
CA ARG A 13 58.14 9.68 18.80
C ARG A 13 57.13 10.33 17.88
N ARG A 14 57.60 11.18 16.96
CA ARG A 14 56.82 11.58 15.80
C ARG A 14 56.53 10.30 15.03
N VAL A 15 55.31 9.79 15.17
CA VAL A 15 54.77 8.79 14.25
C VAL A 15 54.81 9.46 12.88
N ARG A 16 55.79 9.06 12.05
CA ARG A 16 55.83 9.51 10.66
C ARG A 16 54.56 8.97 10.02
N ARG A 17 53.56 9.83 9.84
CA ARG A 17 52.43 9.53 8.96
C ARG A 17 53.03 9.42 7.56
N GLY A 18 53.14 8.19 7.05
CA GLY A 18 53.55 7.97 5.67
C GLY A 18 52.56 8.66 4.74
N ALA A 19 53.07 9.46 3.81
CA ALA A 19 52.27 9.92 2.68
C ALA A 19 52.11 8.75 1.69
N PHE A 20 50.96 8.69 1.00
CA PHE A 20 50.66 7.63 0.04
C PHE A 20 51.55 7.76 -1.21
N THR A 21 51.98 6.61 -1.74
CA THR A 21 52.69 6.59 -3.03
C THR A 21 51.70 6.70 -4.19
N LEU A 22 52.17 7.15 -5.35
CA LEU A 22 51.34 7.26 -6.56
C LEU A 22 50.77 5.89 -6.98
N ALA A 23 51.55 4.82 -6.83
CA ALA A 23 51.11 3.46 -7.11
C ALA A 23 50.00 2.98 -6.15
N GLU A 24 50.11 3.31 -4.86
CA GLU A 24 49.10 2.98 -3.86
C GLU A 24 47.80 3.74 -4.07
N ALA A 25 47.88 5.01 -4.48
CA ALA A 25 46.71 5.81 -4.85
C ALA A 25 46.01 5.24 -6.09
N LEU A 26 46.77 4.79 -7.10
CA LEU A 26 46.21 4.14 -8.29
C LEU A 26 45.52 2.81 -7.94
N LEU A 27 46.15 1.96 -7.13
CA LEU A 27 45.55 0.69 -6.69
C LEU A 27 44.31 0.93 -5.82
N SER A 28 44.33 1.93 -4.94
CA SER A 28 43.17 2.29 -4.12
C SER A 28 42.01 2.80 -4.98
N ALA A 29 42.30 3.62 -5.98
CA ALA A 29 41.29 4.14 -6.90
C ALA A 29 40.65 3.04 -7.76
N THR A 30 41.43 2.07 -8.24
CA THR A 30 40.87 0.94 -9.02
C THR A 30 40.01 0.03 -8.15
N VAL A 31 40.45 -0.29 -6.93
CA VAL A 31 39.65 -1.08 -5.97
C VAL A 31 38.37 -0.34 -5.61
N LEU A 32 38.43 0.96 -5.33
CA LEU A 32 37.25 1.77 -5.04
C LEU A 32 36.27 1.79 -6.22
N ALA A 33 36.76 1.94 -7.46
CA ALA A 33 35.91 1.92 -8.64
C ALA A 33 35.16 0.59 -8.80
N VAL A 34 35.86 -0.54 -8.61
CA VAL A 34 35.26 -1.88 -8.69
C VAL A 34 34.21 -2.09 -7.58
N ILE A 35 34.51 -1.69 -6.34
CA ILE A 35 33.57 -1.80 -5.21
C ILE A 35 32.35 -0.89 -5.42
N SER A 36 32.56 0.35 -5.87
CA SER A 36 31.45 1.28 -6.12
C SER A 36 30.53 0.76 -7.23
N ALA A 37 31.10 0.21 -8.30
CA ALA A 37 30.32 -0.36 -9.39
C ALA A 37 29.50 -1.57 -8.92
N SER A 38 30.10 -2.47 -8.12
CA SER A 38 29.40 -3.65 -7.62
C SER A 38 28.30 -3.32 -6.60
N ALA A 39 28.48 -2.29 -5.78
CA ALA A 39 27.49 -1.86 -4.78
C ALA A 39 26.29 -1.10 -5.38
N THR A 40 26.42 -0.53 -6.58
CA THR A 40 25.37 0.32 -7.17
C THR A 40 24.12 -0.48 -7.56
N LEU A 41 24.30 -1.66 -8.16
CA LEU A 41 23.18 -2.50 -8.61
C LEU A 41 22.22 -2.91 -7.49
N PRO A 42 22.67 -3.49 -6.35
CA PRO A 42 21.77 -3.86 -5.27
C PRO A 42 21.09 -2.65 -4.63
N PHE A 43 21.74 -1.48 -4.62
CA PHE A 43 21.12 -0.25 -4.11
C PHE A 43 19.96 0.20 -5.00
N VAL A 44 20.16 0.24 -6.33
CA VAL A 44 19.10 0.60 -7.29
C VAL A 44 17.93 -0.38 -7.19
N ALA A 45 18.22 -1.68 -7.14
CA ALA A 45 17.19 -2.70 -6.95
C ALA A 45 16.42 -2.50 -5.63
N GLY A 46 17.13 -2.18 -4.54
CA GLY A 46 16.50 -1.89 -3.24
C GLY A 46 15.58 -0.66 -3.28
N VAL A 47 15.98 0.41 -3.95
CA VAL A 47 15.13 1.60 -4.13
C VAL A 47 13.87 1.26 -4.92
N GLN A 48 14.00 0.48 -6.01
CA GLN A 48 12.85 0.05 -6.80
C GLN A 48 11.88 -0.82 -5.97
N GLN A 49 12.40 -1.80 -5.24
CA GLN A 49 11.60 -2.67 -4.37
C GLN A 49 10.83 -1.88 -3.31
N ASN A 50 11.46 -0.86 -2.71
CA ASN A 50 10.82 -0.01 -1.73
C ASN A 50 9.68 0.82 -2.33
N GLN A 51 9.83 1.30 -3.58
CA GLN A 51 8.78 2.04 -4.27
C GLN A 51 7.58 1.15 -4.60
N GLU A 52 7.83 -0.08 -5.04
CA GLU A 52 6.77 -1.07 -5.29
C GLU A 52 6.04 -1.46 -4.01
N ALA A 53 6.77 -1.70 -2.92
CA ALA A 53 6.19 -2.00 -1.62
C ALA A 53 5.30 -0.85 -1.11
N ALA A 54 5.77 0.39 -1.21
CA ALA A 54 4.97 1.57 -0.84
C ALA A 54 3.73 1.73 -1.73
N ARG A 55 3.80 1.34 -3.00
CA ARG A 55 2.66 1.37 -3.92
C ARG A 55 1.62 0.31 -3.54
N LEU A 56 2.06 -0.90 -3.19
CA LEU A 56 1.19 -1.97 -2.71
C LEU A 56 0.50 -1.58 -1.40
N GLU A 57 1.22 -1.01 -0.44
CA GLU A 57 0.67 -0.54 0.83
C GLU A 57 -0.49 0.44 0.62
N ARG A 58 -0.32 1.39 -0.31
CA ARG A 58 -1.39 2.34 -0.67
C ARG A 58 -2.58 1.66 -1.32
N ALA A 59 -2.35 0.73 -2.24
CA ALA A 59 -3.41 -0.02 -2.89
C ALA A 59 -4.22 -0.84 -1.85
N VAL A 60 -3.54 -1.47 -0.88
CA VAL A 60 -4.18 -2.16 0.25
C VAL A 60 -5.03 -1.17 1.05
N ALA A 61 -4.47 -0.05 1.50
CA ALA A 61 -5.19 0.94 2.29
C ALA A 61 -6.43 1.50 1.58
N MET A 62 -6.35 1.73 0.26
CA MET A 62 -7.49 2.20 -0.55
C MET A 62 -8.59 1.14 -0.67
N GLY A 63 -8.22 -0.12 -0.85
CA GLY A 63 -9.16 -1.23 -0.92
C GLY A 63 -9.82 -1.53 0.42
N GLU A 64 -9.05 -1.53 1.50
CA GLU A 64 -9.56 -1.66 2.87
C GLU A 64 -10.52 -0.52 3.20
N ALA A 65 -10.16 0.72 2.91
CA ALA A 65 -11.05 1.87 3.14
C ALA A 65 -12.38 1.74 2.37
N MET A 66 -12.37 1.17 1.17
CA MET A 66 -13.61 0.88 0.43
C MET A 66 -14.42 -0.22 1.08
N MET A 67 -13.75 -1.31 1.46
CA MET A 67 -14.40 -2.45 2.08
C MET A 67 -15.05 -2.04 3.40
N GLU A 68 -14.38 -1.24 4.22
CA GLU A 68 -14.94 -0.70 5.45
C GLU A 68 -16.11 0.26 5.19
N GLU A 69 -16.05 1.08 4.14
CA GLU A 69 -17.17 1.92 3.73
C GLU A 69 -18.40 1.09 3.35
N ILE A 70 -18.23 0.01 2.58
CA ILE A 70 -19.32 -0.88 2.16
C ILE A 70 -19.86 -1.66 3.36
N MET A 71 -18.98 -2.28 4.15
CA MET A 71 -19.38 -3.09 5.31
C MET A 71 -19.97 -2.26 6.45
N GLY A 72 -19.76 -0.94 6.45
CA GLY A 72 -20.40 -0.01 7.37
C GLY A 72 -21.82 0.39 6.97
N ARG A 73 -22.34 -0.07 5.82
CA ARG A 73 -23.71 0.18 5.39
C ARG A 73 -24.67 -0.92 5.88
N PRO A 74 -25.95 -0.58 6.11
CA PRO A 74 -26.96 -1.60 6.38
C PRO A 74 -27.08 -2.55 5.19
N PHE A 75 -27.45 -3.79 5.45
CA PHE A 75 -27.61 -4.81 4.41
C PHE A 75 -28.68 -4.40 3.37
N PHE A 76 -29.81 -3.86 3.83
CA PHE A 76 -30.83 -3.22 3.00
C PHE A 76 -31.44 -2.03 3.72
N THR A 77 -32.15 -1.20 2.97
CA THR A 77 -33.10 -0.24 3.53
C THR A 77 -34.49 -0.88 3.68
N PRO A 78 -35.37 -0.37 4.57
CA PRO A 78 -36.74 -0.88 4.66
C PRO A 78 -37.54 -0.80 3.34
N SER A 79 -37.16 0.12 2.46
CA SER A 79 -37.75 0.34 1.13
C SER A 79 -37.22 -0.58 0.04
N ASP A 80 -36.06 -1.21 0.23
CA ASP A 80 -35.37 -2.00 -0.79
C ASP A 80 -34.96 -3.37 -0.25
N ARG A 81 -35.93 -4.29 -0.15
CA ARG A 81 -35.70 -5.69 0.28
C ARG A 81 -35.66 -6.66 -0.89
N THR A 82 -35.65 -6.13 -2.10
CA THR A 82 -35.65 -6.92 -3.32
C THR A 82 -34.28 -7.54 -3.54
N PRO A 83 -34.19 -8.84 -3.87
CA PRO A 83 -32.92 -9.49 -4.15
C PRO A 83 -32.42 -9.14 -5.56
N SER A 84 -32.16 -7.85 -5.83
CA SER A 84 -31.58 -7.38 -7.07
C SER A 84 -30.33 -6.54 -6.72
N PRO A 85 -29.11 -7.07 -6.90
CA PRO A 85 -27.92 -6.30 -6.60
C PRO A 85 -27.77 -5.15 -7.60
N GLY A 86 -27.46 -3.97 -7.11
CA GLY A 86 -27.33 -2.78 -7.95
C GLY A 86 -27.96 -1.55 -7.32
N PRO A 87 -27.38 -0.36 -7.56
CA PRO A 87 -28.02 0.87 -7.15
C PRO A 87 -29.31 1.12 -7.94
N ASP A 88 -30.32 1.64 -7.26
CA ASP A 88 -31.53 2.13 -7.91
C ASP A 88 -31.22 3.16 -9.01
N ALA A 89 -32.09 3.24 -10.01
CA ALA A 89 -31.91 4.15 -11.13
C ALA A 89 -31.68 5.61 -10.67
N GLY A 90 -30.53 6.16 -11.00
CA GLY A 90 -30.15 7.54 -10.66
C GLY A 90 -29.45 7.70 -9.31
N LYS A 91 -29.25 6.63 -8.53
CA LYS A 91 -28.35 6.67 -7.38
C LYS A 91 -26.90 6.81 -7.85
N THR A 92 -26.17 7.69 -7.19
CA THR A 92 -24.72 7.83 -7.30
C THR A 92 -24.11 7.54 -5.94
N ARG A 93 -22.78 7.42 -5.86
CA ARG A 93 -22.09 7.07 -4.61
C ARG A 93 -22.45 7.98 -3.43
N GLU A 94 -22.72 9.25 -3.70
CA GLU A 94 -23.20 10.23 -2.72
C GLU A 94 -24.44 9.76 -1.94
N ASN A 95 -25.28 8.97 -2.61
CA ASN A 95 -26.60 8.56 -2.14
C ASN A 95 -26.67 7.05 -1.87
N PHE A 96 -25.55 6.34 -1.90
CA PHE A 96 -25.53 4.93 -1.55
C PHE A 96 -25.86 4.75 -0.07
N ASP A 97 -26.91 3.98 0.19
CA ASP A 97 -27.50 3.85 1.52
C ASP A 97 -27.49 2.41 2.07
N ASN A 98 -27.28 1.41 1.23
CA ASN A 98 -27.11 0.00 1.59
C ASN A 98 -25.87 -0.63 0.91
N ILE A 99 -25.61 -1.91 1.20
CA ILE A 99 -24.44 -2.64 0.68
C ILE A 99 -24.54 -2.86 -0.83
N ASP A 100 -25.71 -3.23 -1.36
CA ASP A 100 -25.90 -3.61 -2.76
C ASP A 100 -25.90 -2.44 -3.75
N ASP A 101 -26.10 -1.20 -3.28
CA ASP A 101 -25.85 0.00 -4.08
C ASP A 101 -24.41 0.06 -4.66
N PHE A 102 -23.45 -0.60 -4.01
CA PHE A 102 -22.07 -0.67 -4.50
C PHE A 102 -21.85 -1.72 -5.60
N HIS A 103 -22.86 -2.51 -5.98
CA HIS A 103 -22.71 -3.51 -7.04
C HIS A 103 -22.36 -2.85 -8.38
N GLY A 104 -21.23 -3.24 -8.95
CA GLY A 104 -20.75 -2.71 -10.22
C GLY A 104 -20.17 -1.30 -10.12
N TYR A 105 -20.00 -0.76 -8.91
CA TYR A 105 -19.39 0.55 -8.73
C TYR A 105 -17.92 0.51 -9.13
N ALA A 106 -17.49 1.50 -9.91
CA ALA A 106 -16.09 1.72 -10.24
C ALA A 106 -15.80 3.22 -10.25
N GLU A 107 -14.64 3.60 -9.74
CA GLU A 107 -14.11 4.95 -9.87
C GLU A 107 -12.93 4.97 -10.83
N SER A 108 -12.72 6.10 -11.51
CA SER A 108 -11.58 6.27 -12.40
C SER A 108 -10.30 6.56 -11.61
N ALA A 109 -9.15 6.31 -12.24
CA ALA A 109 -7.86 6.63 -11.65
C ALA A 109 -7.76 8.13 -11.33
N GLY A 110 -7.28 8.44 -10.12
CA GLY A 110 -7.16 9.83 -9.65
C GLY A 110 -8.48 10.50 -9.25
N THR A 111 -9.63 9.83 -9.39
CA THR A 111 -10.92 10.31 -8.87
C THR A 111 -11.34 9.59 -7.61
N ALA A 112 -10.44 8.78 -7.03
CA ALA A 112 -10.74 7.95 -5.88
C ALA A 112 -11.23 8.80 -4.70
N ARG A 113 -12.35 8.43 -4.09
CA ARG A 113 -12.94 9.19 -2.97
C ARG A 113 -12.85 8.43 -1.66
N ASN A 114 -12.67 9.16 -0.56
CA ASN A 114 -12.81 8.61 0.79
C ASN A 114 -14.29 8.48 1.20
N PHE A 115 -14.54 7.93 2.39
CA PHE A 115 -15.90 7.73 2.93
C PHE A 115 -16.70 9.03 3.13
N LYS A 116 -16.04 10.20 3.16
CA LYS A 116 -16.69 11.53 3.22
C LYS A 116 -16.99 12.08 1.82
N ASN A 117 -16.85 11.26 0.78
CA ASN A 117 -16.96 11.63 -0.62
C ASN A 117 -15.94 12.70 -1.09
N VAL A 118 -14.82 12.86 -0.40
CA VAL A 118 -13.74 13.78 -0.78
C VAL A 118 -12.71 13.03 -1.60
N VAL A 119 -12.27 13.62 -2.72
CA VAL A 119 -11.21 13.06 -3.57
C VAL A 119 -9.92 12.92 -2.77
N ILE A 120 -9.30 11.75 -2.86
CA ILE A 120 -7.98 11.46 -2.31
C ILE A 120 -6.96 12.10 -3.26
N ALA A 121 -6.59 13.35 -2.97
CA ALA A 121 -5.67 14.16 -3.78
C ALA A 121 -4.19 13.84 -3.47
N ASP A 122 -3.84 12.55 -3.43
CA ASP A 122 -2.46 12.11 -3.23
C ASP A 122 -1.82 11.73 -4.57
N SER A 123 -0.79 12.46 -4.99
CA SER A 123 -0.02 12.16 -6.20
C SER A 123 0.54 10.73 -6.23
N SER A 124 0.74 10.13 -5.06
CA SER A 124 1.33 8.81 -4.89
C SER A 124 0.35 7.65 -5.14
N THR A 125 -0.95 7.94 -5.31
CA THR A 125 -1.98 7.00 -5.78
C THR A 125 -2.23 7.12 -7.29
N GLY A 126 -1.36 7.83 -8.02
CA GLY A 126 -1.50 8.01 -9.47
C GLY A 126 -1.57 6.67 -10.23
N GLY A 127 -2.62 6.52 -11.04
CA GLY A 127 -2.90 5.29 -11.80
C GLY A 127 -3.71 4.24 -11.03
N LEU A 128 -3.83 4.39 -9.70
CA LEU A 128 -4.66 3.50 -8.88
C LEU A 128 -6.14 3.85 -9.04
N TRP A 129 -6.95 2.82 -9.21
CA TRP A 129 -8.40 2.91 -9.17
C TRP A 129 -8.99 1.64 -8.57
N ARG A 130 -10.27 1.69 -8.18
CA ARG A 130 -10.92 0.57 -7.51
C ARG A 130 -12.32 0.33 -8.02
N SER A 131 -12.77 -0.92 -7.92
CA SER A 131 -14.13 -1.35 -8.20
C SER A 131 -14.69 -2.18 -7.06
N ALA A 132 -16.01 -2.20 -6.97
CA ALA A 132 -16.77 -3.05 -6.07
C ALA A 132 -17.79 -3.88 -6.85
N LEU A 133 -17.91 -5.13 -6.44
CA LEU A 133 -18.90 -6.08 -6.93
C LEU A 133 -19.59 -6.71 -5.72
N VAL A 134 -20.92 -6.65 -5.69
CA VAL A 134 -21.74 -7.22 -4.60
C VAL A 134 -22.67 -8.26 -5.19
N GLU A 135 -22.57 -9.51 -4.75
CA GLU A 135 -23.37 -10.60 -5.31
C GLU A 135 -24.09 -11.33 -4.20
N TYR A 136 -25.40 -11.57 -4.35
CA TYR A 136 -26.11 -12.49 -3.46
C TYR A 136 -25.53 -13.90 -3.62
N VAL A 137 -25.27 -14.55 -2.50
CA VAL A 137 -24.71 -15.90 -2.47
C VAL A 137 -25.55 -16.80 -1.59
N THR A 138 -25.58 -18.08 -1.95
CA THR A 138 -26.23 -19.12 -1.16
C THR A 138 -25.23 -20.13 -0.66
N PHE A 139 -25.53 -20.73 0.50
CA PHE A 139 -24.71 -21.76 1.11
C PHE A 139 -25.41 -23.12 1.10
N PRO A 140 -24.64 -24.23 1.13
CA PRO A 140 -25.23 -25.55 1.35
C PRO A 140 -26.06 -25.58 2.63
N ASN A 141 -27.22 -26.25 2.58
CA ASN A 141 -28.19 -26.36 3.68
C ASN A 141 -28.95 -25.07 4.05
N GLN A 142 -28.89 -24.03 3.22
CA GLN A 142 -29.77 -22.88 3.34
C GLN A 142 -31.22 -23.25 2.96
N SER A 143 -32.20 -22.63 3.61
CA SER A 143 -33.61 -22.80 3.24
C SER A 143 -33.82 -22.37 1.79
N ALA A 144 -34.55 -23.14 0.99
CA ALA A 144 -34.74 -22.83 -0.44
C ALA A 144 -35.46 -21.49 -0.69
N GLY A 145 -36.21 -20.98 0.29
CA GLY A 145 -36.85 -19.66 0.23
C GLY A 145 -35.97 -18.51 0.71
N ASP A 146 -34.77 -18.80 1.19
CA ASP A 146 -33.83 -17.83 1.73
C ASP A 146 -32.73 -17.55 0.71
N THR A 147 -32.97 -16.62 -0.22
CA THR A 147 -32.06 -16.33 -1.34
C THR A 147 -31.30 -15.00 -1.18
N ASN A 148 -31.58 -14.24 -0.11
CA ASN A 148 -31.07 -12.88 0.09
C ASN A 148 -30.49 -12.64 1.49
N SER A 149 -30.14 -13.71 2.20
CA SER A 149 -29.54 -13.58 3.54
C SER A 149 -28.03 -13.38 3.53
N PHE A 150 -27.35 -13.56 2.38
CA PHE A 150 -25.91 -13.37 2.30
C PHE A 150 -25.52 -12.65 1.01
N VAL A 151 -24.56 -11.74 1.12
CA VAL A 151 -23.89 -11.12 -0.01
C VAL A 151 -22.39 -11.32 0.08
N ARG A 152 -21.76 -11.55 -1.06
CA ARG A 152 -20.31 -11.47 -1.24
C ARG A 152 -19.97 -10.09 -1.78
N VAL A 153 -19.20 -9.36 -0.99
CA VAL A 153 -18.62 -8.08 -1.40
C VAL A 153 -17.19 -8.35 -1.85
N THR A 154 -16.87 -7.96 -3.09
CA THR A 154 -15.53 -8.02 -3.65
C THR A 154 -15.08 -6.60 -4.00
N VAL A 155 -13.98 -6.15 -3.41
CA VAL A 155 -13.32 -4.90 -3.78
C VAL A 155 -12.01 -5.23 -4.47
N GLN A 156 -11.79 -4.67 -5.64
CA GLN A 156 -10.54 -4.80 -6.39
C GLN A 156 -9.89 -3.44 -6.57
N VAL A 157 -8.57 -3.39 -6.39
CA VAL A 157 -7.77 -2.19 -6.69
C VAL A 157 -6.81 -2.54 -7.81
N PHE A 158 -6.76 -1.65 -8.79
CA PHE A 158 -6.02 -1.80 -10.03
C PHE A 158 -4.96 -0.72 -10.12
N ASP A 159 -3.92 -1.01 -10.90
CA ASP A 159 -2.96 -0.05 -11.41
C ASP A 159 -2.97 -0.09 -12.93
N GLY A 160 -3.51 0.96 -13.54
CA GLY A 160 -3.83 0.93 -14.97
C GLY A 160 -4.82 -0.20 -15.27
N THR A 161 -4.41 -1.25 -15.98
CA THR A 161 -5.26 -2.41 -16.28
C THR A 161 -4.97 -3.63 -15.42
N THR A 162 -3.98 -3.54 -14.53
CA THR A 162 -3.47 -4.68 -13.76
C THR A 162 -4.13 -4.72 -12.39
N PRO A 163 -4.82 -5.80 -11.99
CA PRO A 163 -5.30 -5.94 -10.63
C PRO A 163 -4.11 -6.09 -9.68
N LEU A 164 -4.04 -5.25 -8.64
CA LEU A 164 -2.98 -5.30 -7.62
C LEU A 164 -3.43 -6.06 -6.38
N VAL A 165 -4.62 -5.74 -5.87
CA VAL A 165 -5.17 -6.35 -4.64
C VAL A 165 -6.66 -6.61 -4.79
N SER A 166 -7.13 -7.66 -4.14
CA SER A 166 -8.54 -8.05 -4.11
C SER A 166 -8.92 -8.43 -2.69
N PHE A 167 -10.01 -7.85 -2.20
CA PHE A 167 -10.61 -8.14 -0.91
C PHE A 167 -11.97 -8.79 -1.14
N THR A 168 -12.26 -9.84 -0.39
CA THR A 168 -13.57 -10.49 -0.43
C THR A 168 -14.08 -10.68 0.99
N ARG A 169 -15.31 -10.23 1.25
CA ARG A 169 -16.01 -10.44 2.53
C ARG A 169 -17.41 -10.96 2.26
N ILE A 170 -17.95 -11.72 3.22
CA ILE A 170 -19.35 -12.11 3.25
C ILE A 170 -20.06 -11.26 4.31
N ALA A 171 -21.17 -10.64 3.95
CA ALA A 171 -22.09 -10.03 4.89
C ALA A 171 -23.37 -10.86 4.96
N SER A 172 -23.95 -10.96 6.15
CA SER A 172 -25.25 -11.60 6.37
C SER A 172 -26.30 -10.54 6.66
N ARG A 173 -27.55 -10.84 6.30
CA ARG A 173 -28.69 -10.03 6.71
C ARG A 173 -28.78 -9.98 8.23
N GLU A 174 -29.05 -8.79 8.75
CA GLU A 174 -29.46 -8.57 10.13
C GLU A 174 -30.96 -8.89 10.22
N ASP A 175 -31.33 -9.99 10.91
CA ASP A 175 -32.72 -10.36 11.17
C ASP A 175 -33.30 -9.59 12.38
#